data_AF-A0A8J2P1V2-F1
#
_entry.id   AF-A0A8J2P1V2-F1
#
_cell.length_a   1.000
_cell.length_b   1.000
_cell.length_c   1.000
_cell.angle_alpha   90.00
_cell.angle_beta   90.00
_cell.angle_gamma   90.00
#
_symmetry.space_group_name_H-M   'P 1'
#
loop_
_entity.id
_entity.type
_entity.pdbx_description
1 polymer ?
#
loop_
_entity_poly.entity_id
_entity_poly.type
_entity_poly.pdbx_seq_one_letter_code
_entity_poly.pdbx_strand_id
1 'polypeptide(L)'
;MQGTHAVYVYDSPVALSYKGESNLYEGVPKTYEEIKATTGFVIQKCLNTSHQNFLNQLYGAVHPVGLAGAYIVEKMNTNQHTCPRRRRWDLGPGGSMANMYAKILARHRDLPQIKNEGLFGHRPLVIFTSQGSHYSISKAANWMGFGMNNVVKTNKPK
;
A
#
# COMPACT_ATOMS: atom_id res chain seq x y z
N MET A 1 -1.05 28.39 -21.80
CA MET A 1 -0.34 28.34 -20.51
C MET A 1 -1.41 28.22 -19.42
N GLN A 2 -1.76 26.99 -19.03
CA GLN A 2 -2.85 26.74 -18.07
C GLN A 2 -2.37 27.07 -16.65
N GLY A 3 -3.21 27.79 -15.90
CA GLY A 3 -2.89 28.33 -14.58
C GLY A 3 -2.38 27.27 -13.61
N THR A 4 -1.36 27.62 -12.85
CA THR A 4 -0.76 26.79 -11.81
C THR A 4 -1.77 26.55 -10.70
N HIS A 5 -2.60 25.51 -10.83
CA HIS A 5 -3.42 25.01 -9.73
C HIS A 5 -2.49 24.57 -8.58
N ALA A 6 -2.80 24.97 -7.35
CA ALA A 6 -2.01 24.59 -6.18
C ALA A 6 -1.90 23.06 -6.04
N VAL A 7 -0.77 22.56 -5.53
CA VAL A 7 -0.54 21.13 -5.26
C VAL A 7 -1.59 20.58 -4.28
N TYR A 8 -1.95 21.39 -3.27
CA TYR A 8 -3.09 21.18 -2.41
C TYR A 8 -3.48 22.51 -1.75
N VAL A 9 -4.70 22.58 -1.25
CA VAL A 9 -5.16 23.64 -0.33
C VAL A 9 -5.22 23.02 1.06
N TYR A 10 -4.44 23.54 2.00
CA TYR A 10 -4.42 23.02 3.36
C TYR A 10 -5.66 23.47 4.13
N ASP A 11 -6.32 22.51 4.76
CA ASP A 11 -7.31 22.72 5.81
C ASP A 11 -6.93 21.79 6.98
N SER A 12 -7.13 22.24 8.22
CA SER A 12 -6.93 21.36 9.37
C SER A 12 -7.95 20.21 9.35
N PRO A 13 -7.66 19.04 9.98
CA PRO A 13 -8.61 17.93 10.05
C PRO A 13 -9.98 18.35 10.61
N VAL A 14 -9.96 19.27 11.59
CA VAL A 14 -11.16 19.85 12.18
C VAL A 14 -11.93 20.70 11.16
N ALA A 15 -11.24 21.58 10.42
CA ALA A 15 -11.88 22.39 9.38
C ALA A 15 -12.43 21.55 8.22
N LEU A 16 -11.77 20.44 7.86
CA LEU A 16 -12.26 19.47 6.87
C LEU A 16 -13.50 18.73 7.36
N SER A 17 -13.56 18.36 8.65
CA SER A 17 -14.74 17.72 9.23
C SER A 17 -15.96 18.64 9.13
N TYR A 18 -15.84 19.89 9.57
CA TYR A 18 -16.97 20.84 9.55
C TYR A 18 -17.40 21.26 8.14
N LYS A 19 -16.46 21.33 7.18
CA LYS A 19 -16.78 21.68 5.78
C LYS A 19 -17.23 20.46 4.96
N GLY A 20 -16.87 19.25 5.41
CA GLY A 20 -17.04 17.98 4.73
C GLY A 20 -18.13 17.09 5.31
N GLU A 21 -18.97 17.61 6.22
CA GLU A 21 -20.23 16.99 6.65
C GLU A 21 -21.25 16.98 5.48
N SER A 22 -20.88 16.33 4.39
CA SER A 22 -21.85 15.61 3.57
C SER A 22 -22.24 14.39 4.39
N ASN A 23 -23.39 14.43 5.07
CA ASN A 23 -23.93 13.33 5.86
C ASN A 23 -24.26 12.10 4.98
N LEU A 24 -23.24 11.37 4.52
CA LEU A 24 -23.39 10.14 3.73
C LEU A 24 -23.97 8.98 4.57
N TYR A 25 -23.98 9.11 5.90
CA TYR A 25 -24.32 8.06 6.86
C TYR A 25 -25.73 8.17 7.46
N GLU A 26 -26.58 9.08 6.99
CA GLU A 26 -27.93 9.28 7.56
C GLU A 26 -28.96 8.19 7.20
N GLY A 27 -28.56 7.13 6.48
CA GLY A 27 -29.48 6.06 6.05
C GLY A 27 -30.52 6.50 5.00
N VAL A 28 -30.48 7.77 4.58
CA VAL A 28 -31.30 8.33 3.50
C VAL A 28 -30.48 8.29 2.20
N PRO A 29 -31.01 7.69 1.11
CA PRO A 29 -30.38 7.75 -0.20
C PRO A 29 -30.20 9.20 -0.64
N LYS A 30 -28.98 9.56 -1.03
CA LYS A 30 -28.66 10.90 -1.55
C LYS A 30 -28.94 10.97 -3.05
N THR A 31 -29.31 12.14 -3.52
CA THR A 31 -29.56 12.45 -4.93
C THR A 31 -28.25 12.48 -5.72
N TYR A 32 -28.37 12.37 -7.05
CA TYR A 32 -27.21 12.45 -7.95
C TYR A 32 -26.44 13.78 -7.79
N GLU A 33 -27.15 14.89 -7.61
CA GLU A 33 -26.53 16.21 -7.44
C GLU A 33 -25.75 16.32 -6.12
N GLU A 34 -26.26 15.74 -5.03
CA GLU A 34 -25.54 15.67 -3.76
C GLU A 34 -24.28 14.81 -3.85
N ILE A 35 -24.34 13.67 -4.55
CA ILE A 35 -23.17 12.80 -4.78
C ILE A 35 -22.13 13.53 -5.63
N LYS A 36 -22.56 14.24 -6.67
CA LYS A 36 -21.69 15.02 -7.55
C LYS A 36 -21.03 16.18 -6.80
N ALA A 37 -21.79 16.90 -5.97
CA ALA A 37 -21.27 17.97 -5.12
C ALA A 37 -20.23 17.43 -4.13
N THR A 38 -20.53 16.31 -3.48
CA THR A 38 -19.61 15.63 -2.55
C THR A 38 -18.33 15.18 -3.25
N THR A 39 -18.46 14.56 -4.42
CA THR A 39 -17.31 14.10 -5.22
C THR A 39 -16.44 15.30 -5.64
N GLY A 40 -17.07 16.40 -6.08
CA GLY A 40 -16.37 17.64 -6.41
C GLY A 40 -15.61 18.23 -5.22
N PHE A 41 -16.22 18.23 -4.03
CA PHE A 41 -15.58 18.65 -2.79
C PHE A 41 -14.37 17.78 -2.45
N VAL A 42 -14.50 16.46 -2.51
CA VAL A 42 -13.38 15.52 -2.25
C VAL A 42 -12.22 15.77 -3.21
N ILE A 43 -12.49 15.87 -4.50
CA ILE A 43 -11.45 16.14 -5.52
C ILE A 43 -10.72 17.46 -5.24
N GLN A 44 -11.45 18.52 -4.85
CA GLN A 44 -10.86 19.82 -4.54
C GLN A 44 -10.00 19.82 -3.27
N LYS A 45 -10.31 18.95 -2.29
CA LYS A 45 -9.57 18.84 -1.03
C LYS A 45 -8.44 17.83 -1.07
N CYS A 46 -8.48 16.88 -2.01
CA CYS A 46 -7.41 15.90 -2.19
C CYS A 46 -6.11 16.53 -2.71
N LEU A 47 -4.99 15.95 -2.30
CA LEU A 47 -3.66 16.30 -2.78
C LEU A 47 -3.52 15.93 -4.26
N ASN A 48 -3.11 16.89 -5.10
CA ASN A 48 -2.84 16.64 -6.51
C ASN A 48 -1.46 16.01 -6.69
N THR A 49 -1.40 14.68 -6.66
CA THR A 49 -0.17 13.89 -6.90
C THR A 49 0.31 13.96 -8.35
N SER A 50 -0.52 14.46 -9.27
CA SER A 50 -0.16 14.63 -10.69
C SER A 50 0.58 15.94 -10.95
N HIS A 51 0.62 16.85 -9.98
CA HIS A 51 1.25 18.14 -10.13
C HIS A 51 2.78 18.02 -10.28
N GLN A 52 3.39 18.78 -11.18
CA GLN A 52 4.84 18.72 -11.45
C GLN A 52 5.71 18.97 -10.22
N ASN A 53 5.24 19.86 -9.33
CA ASN A 53 5.92 20.18 -8.06
C ASN A 53 5.58 19.24 -6.90
N PHE A 54 4.91 18.10 -7.15
CA PHE A 54 4.68 17.09 -6.11
C PHE A 54 5.91 16.19 -5.93
N LEU A 55 6.71 16.46 -4.90
CA LEU A 55 8.00 15.78 -4.65
C LEU A 55 8.06 15.07 -3.28
N ASN A 56 6.92 14.88 -2.62
CA ASN A 56 6.88 14.40 -1.23
C ASN A 56 7.07 12.87 -1.11
N GLN A 57 6.79 12.11 -2.17
CA GLN A 57 6.75 10.65 -2.15
C GLN A 57 7.64 10.06 -3.25
N LEU A 58 7.92 8.76 -3.15
CA LEU A 58 8.64 8.00 -4.17
C LEU A 58 7.79 7.67 -5.41
N TYR A 59 6.68 8.39 -5.60
CA TYR A 59 5.80 8.34 -6.75
C TYR A 59 5.25 9.75 -7.02
N GLY A 60 4.84 10.02 -8.25
CA GLY A 60 4.26 11.28 -8.67
C GLY A 60 3.92 11.23 -10.15
N ALA A 61 3.17 12.23 -10.62
CA ALA A 61 2.60 12.29 -11.96
C ALA A 61 1.58 11.16 -12.25
N VAL A 62 0.74 11.38 -13.26
CA VAL A 62 -0.17 10.35 -13.78
C VAL A 62 0.23 10.01 -15.20
N HIS A 63 0.44 8.72 -15.45
CA HIS A 63 0.68 8.20 -16.78
C HIS A 63 -0.66 7.89 -17.47
N PRO A 64 -0.96 8.49 -18.65
CA PRO A 64 -2.27 8.33 -19.30
C PRO A 64 -2.68 6.87 -19.55
N VAL A 65 -1.72 6.02 -19.97
CA VAL A 65 -1.98 4.59 -20.19
C VAL A 65 -2.26 3.85 -18.88
N GLY A 66 -1.61 4.26 -17.79
CA GLY A 66 -1.84 3.66 -16.47
C GLY A 66 -3.24 3.99 -15.95
N LEU A 67 -3.67 5.24 -16.14
CA LEU A 67 -5.02 5.68 -15.80
C LEU A 67 -6.09 4.96 -16.61
N ALA A 68 -5.91 4.83 -17.93
CA ALA A 68 -6.82 4.08 -18.79
C ALA A 68 -6.93 2.61 -18.36
N GLY A 69 -5.80 1.98 -18.00
CA GLY A 69 -5.78 0.63 -17.45
C GLY A 69 -6.56 0.51 -16.14
N ALA A 70 -6.40 1.47 -15.22
CA ALA A 70 -7.14 1.50 -13.96
C ALA A 70 -8.66 1.59 -14.18
N TYR A 71 -9.11 2.43 -15.11
CA TYR A 71 -10.53 2.50 -15.48
C TYR A 71 -11.08 1.19 -16.02
N ILE A 72 -10.32 0.50 -16.89
CA ILE A 72 -10.74 -0.80 -17.44
C ILE A 72 -10.82 -1.84 -16.32
N VAL A 73 -9.81 -1.92 -15.45
CA VAL A 73 -9.79 -2.89 -14.35
C VAL A 73 -10.96 -2.66 -13.40
N GLU A 74 -11.24 -1.41 -13.02
CA GLU A 74 -12.37 -1.06 -12.16
C GLU A 74 -13.72 -1.40 -12.82
N LYS A 75 -13.84 -1.12 -14.13
CA LYS A 75 -15.06 -1.44 -14.89
C LYS A 75 -15.32 -2.95 -14.95
N MET A 76 -14.26 -3.75 -15.03
CA MET A 76 -14.36 -5.21 -15.10
C MET A 76 -14.69 -5.85 -13.74
N ASN A 77 -14.37 -5.19 -12.62
CA ASN A 77 -14.67 -5.61 -11.25
C ASN A 77 -14.54 -7.13 -11.01
N THR A 78 -13.40 -7.69 -11.44
CA THR A 78 -13.11 -9.13 -11.35
C THR A 78 -12.04 -9.38 -10.28
N ASN A 79 -11.83 -10.65 -9.93
CA ASN A 79 -10.83 -11.06 -8.95
C ASN A 79 -9.65 -11.79 -9.60
N GLN A 80 -8.50 -11.76 -8.94
CA GLN A 80 -7.29 -12.45 -9.40
C GLN A 80 -7.13 -13.87 -8.83
N HIS A 81 -8.17 -14.46 -8.20
CA HIS A 81 -8.05 -15.73 -7.48
C HIS A 81 -7.84 -16.93 -8.41
N THR A 82 -8.51 -16.93 -9.55
CA THR A 82 -8.52 -18.08 -10.46
C THR A 82 -7.82 -17.70 -11.76
N CYS A 83 -6.59 -18.19 -11.95
CA CYS A 83 -5.90 -18.09 -13.23
C CYS A 83 -5.82 -19.48 -13.90
N PRO A 84 -6.37 -19.66 -15.11
CA PRO A 84 -6.26 -20.93 -15.84
C PRO A 84 -4.83 -21.30 -16.24
N ARG A 85 -3.92 -20.32 -16.24
CA ARG A 85 -2.49 -20.52 -16.53
C ARG A 85 -1.70 -20.52 -15.23
N ARG A 86 -0.84 -21.52 -15.05
CA ARG A 86 0.10 -21.55 -13.93
C ARG A 86 1.02 -20.32 -14.00
N ARG A 87 1.00 -19.50 -12.95
CA ARG A 87 1.96 -18.41 -12.72
C ARG A 87 2.89 -18.82 -11.59
N ARG A 88 4.19 -18.52 -11.72
CA ARG A 88 5.18 -18.73 -10.63
C ARG A 88 5.37 -17.50 -9.74
N TRP A 89 4.85 -16.35 -10.16
CA TRP A 89 4.92 -15.08 -9.46
C TRP A 89 3.52 -14.52 -9.27
N ASP A 90 3.28 -13.93 -8.11
CA ASP A 90 2.04 -13.23 -7.76
C ASP A 90 2.30 -11.75 -7.49
N LEU A 91 1.27 -10.93 -7.69
CA LEU A 91 1.28 -9.53 -7.33
C LEU A 91 0.78 -9.39 -5.88
N GLY A 92 1.66 -8.90 -5.00
CA GLY A 92 1.29 -8.55 -3.63
C GLY A 92 0.77 -7.11 -3.53
N PRO A 93 -0.07 -6.80 -2.53
CA PRO A 93 -0.51 -5.43 -2.27
C PRO A 93 0.63 -4.62 -1.63
N GLY A 94 1.56 -4.16 -2.47
CA GLY A 94 2.72 -3.34 -2.11
C GLY A 94 4.01 -4.13 -1.79
N GLY A 95 5.15 -3.43 -1.86
CA GLY A 95 6.48 -4.03 -1.68
C GLY A 95 6.73 -4.58 -0.27
N SER A 96 6.07 -4.06 0.76
CA SER A 96 6.15 -4.58 2.12
C SER A 96 5.63 -6.02 2.24
N MET A 97 4.53 -6.34 1.57
CA MET A 97 3.97 -7.70 1.53
C MET A 97 4.84 -8.62 0.68
N ALA A 98 5.41 -8.13 -0.42
CA ALA A 98 6.39 -8.89 -1.21
C ALA A 98 7.60 -9.32 -0.36
N ASN A 99 8.13 -8.43 0.49
CA ASN A 99 9.20 -8.77 1.43
C ASN A 99 8.78 -9.81 2.48
N MET A 100 7.51 -9.82 2.87
CA MET A 100 6.97 -10.85 3.76
C MET A 100 6.88 -12.20 3.07
N TYR A 101 6.33 -12.24 1.83
CA TYR A 101 6.29 -13.46 1.02
C TYR A 101 7.67 -14.04 0.79
N ALA A 102 8.67 -13.21 0.45
CA ALA A 102 10.04 -13.66 0.25
C ALA A 102 10.60 -14.41 1.47
N LYS A 103 10.31 -13.92 2.68
CA LYS A 103 10.75 -14.56 3.93
C LYS A 103 9.98 -15.84 4.23
N ILE A 104 8.67 -15.87 3.97
CA ILE A 104 7.87 -17.11 4.11
C ILE A 104 8.40 -18.17 3.16
N LEU A 105 8.71 -17.80 1.92
CA LEU A 105 9.27 -18.72 0.91
C LEU A 105 10.65 -19.23 1.34
N ALA A 106 11.54 -18.36 1.80
CA ALA A 106 12.86 -18.77 2.33
C ALA A 106 12.71 -19.74 3.51
N ARG A 107 11.82 -19.42 4.47
CA ARG A 107 11.53 -20.30 5.62
C ARG A 107 10.93 -21.63 5.18
N HIS A 108 10.01 -21.64 4.22
CA HIS A 108 9.36 -22.86 3.75
C HIS A 108 10.33 -23.76 2.96
N ARG A 109 11.29 -23.17 2.25
CA ARG A 109 12.34 -23.92 1.56
C ARG A 109 13.25 -24.65 2.55
N ASP A 110 13.67 -23.97 3.61
CA ASP A 110 14.67 -24.51 4.54
C ASP A 110 14.02 -25.34 5.68
N LEU A 111 12.79 -25.00 6.09
CA LEU A 111 12.03 -25.64 7.17
C LEU A 111 10.54 -25.78 6.78
N PRO A 112 10.17 -26.69 5.85
CA PRO A 112 8.80 -26.84 5.37
C PRO A 112 7.79 -27.27 6.45
N GLN A 113 8.25 -28.01 7.46
CA GLN A 113 7.46 -28.54 8.58
C GLN A 113 6.85 -27.46 9.46
N ILE A 114 7.48 -26.27 9.53
CA ILE A 114 6.99 -25.11 10.30
C ILE A 114 5.57 -24.71 9.89
N LYS A 115 5.17 -25.00 8.66
CA LYS A 115 3.80 -24.72 8.18
C LYS A 115 2.74 -25.42 9.05
N ASN A 116 3.04 -26.60 9.60
CA ASN A 116 2.13 -27.39 10.42
C ASN A 116 2.50 -27.34 11.91
N GLU A 117 3.80 -27.40 12.23
CA GLU A 117 4.31 -27.49 13.61
C GLU A 117 4.42 -26.12 14.31
N GLY A 118 4.44 -25.04 13.54
CA GLY A 118 4.74 -23.70 14.04
C GLY A 118 6.24 -23.46 14.25
N LEU A 119 6.59 -22.36 14.94
CA LEU A 119 7.99 -21.94 15.15
C LEU A 119 8.62 -22.48 16.45
N PHE A 120 7.79 -22.95 17.38
CA PHE A 120 8.26 -23.41 18.70
C PHE A 120 9.03 -24.73 18.58
N GLY A 121 10.13 -24.86 19.32
CA GLY A 121 10.98 -26.06 19.30
C GLY A 121 12.03 -26.10 18.17
N HIS A 122 11.98 -25.17 17.21
CA HIS A 122 13.03 -25.01 16.20
C HIS A 122 14.17 -24.09 16.68
N ARG A 123 15.32 -24.19 16.01
CA ARG A 123 16.44 -23.26 16.24
C ARG A 123 16.00 -21.83 15.90
N PRO A 124 16.43 -20.81 16.67
CA PRO A 124 16.11 -19.42 16.38
C PRO A 124 16.54 -19.03 14.96
N LEU A 125 15.61 -18.47 14.19
CA LEU A 125 15.88 -17.99 12.83
C LEU A 125 16.32 -16.53 12.87
N VAL A 126 17.44 -16.24 12.19
CA VAL A 126 18.05 -14.90 12.17
C VAL A 126 17.94 -14.31 10.77
N ILE A 127 17.55 -13.03 10.70
CA ILE A 127 17.44 -12.27 9.44
C ILE A 127 18.56 -11.23 9.40
N PHE A 128 19.36 -11.26 8.35
CA PHE A 128 20.36 -10.24 8.08
C PHE A 128 19.84 -9.22 7.06
N THR A 129 20.00 -7.93 7.34
CA THR A 129 19.61 -6.87 6.41
C THR A 129 20.47 -5.64 6.59
N SER A 130 20.54 -4.76 5.59
CA SER A 130 21.31 -3.50 5.71
C SER A 130 20.69 -2.56 6.73
N GLN A 131 21.50 -1.73 7.39
CA GLN A 131 21.01 -0.69 8.31
C GLN A 131 20.02 0.30 7.66
N GLY A 132 20.22 0.62 6.37
CA GLY A 132 19.33 1.47 5.57
C GLY A 132 18.22 0.72 4.84
N SER A 133 17.95 -0.53 5.22
CA SER A 133 16.87 -1.31 4.61
C SER A 133 15.50 -0.73 4.95
N HIS A 134 14.55 -0.98 4.06
CA HIS A 134 13.17 -0.56 4.27
C HIS A 134 12.61 -1.20 5.55
N TYR A 135 11.96 -0.40 6.39
CA TYR A 135 11.47 -0.82 7.71
C TYR A 135 10.52 -2.03 7.66
N SER A 136 9.92 -2.33 6.51
CA SER A 136 9.08 -3.50 6.30
C SER A 136 9.81 -4.82 6.60
N ILE A 137 11.14 -4.86 6.49
CA ILE A 137 11.92 -6.04 6.87
C ILE A 137 11.74 -6.30 8.37
N SER A 138 11.97 -5.31 9.22
CA SER A 138 11.77 -5.45 10.67
C SER A 138 10.29 -5.70 11.01
N LYS A 139 9.36 -4.97 10.37
CA LYS A 139 7.91 -5.18 10.58
C LYS A 139 7.48 -6.62 10.28
N ALA A 140 7.94 -7.18 9.16
CA ALA A 140 7.63 -8.55 8.78
C ALA A 140 8.26 -9.56 9.75
N ALA A 141 9.46 -9.29 10.28
CA ALA A 141 10.09 -10.17 11.27
C ALA A 141 9.27 -10.26 12.57
N ASN A 142 8.77 -9.12 13.05
CA ASN A 142 7.86 -9.09 14.20
C ASN A 142 6.57 -9.86 13.89
N TRP A 143 5.92 -9.57 12.76
CA TRP A 143 4.62 -10.15 12.42
C TRP A 143 4.67 -11.66 12.22
N MET A 144 5.76 -12.18 11.63
CA MET A 144 5.92 -13.60 11.36
C MET A 144 6.54 -14.41 12.51
N GLY A 145 6.74 -13.80 13.68
CA GLY A 145 7.22 -14.49 14.88
C GLY A 145 8.72 -14.78 14.92
N PHE A 146 9.53 -14.10 14.10
CA PHE A 146 10.99 -14.20 14.19
C PHE A 146 11.52 -13.48 15.44
N GLY A 147 10.80 -12.45 15.90
CA GLY A 147 11.25 -11.57 16.97
C GLY A 147 12.22 -10.48 16.48
N MET A 148 12.13 -9.30 17.07
CA MET A 148 12.92 -8.14 16.66
C MET A 148 14.41 -8.28 16.99
N ASN A 149 14.74 -8.99 18.07
CA ASN A 149 16.13 -9.26 18.49
C ASN A 149 16.88 -10.15 17.48
N ASN A 150 16.16 -10.89 16.63
CA ASN A 150 16.72 -11.77 15.62
C ASN A 150 16.86 -11.09 14.24
N VAL A 151 16.71 -9.77 14.17
CA VAL A 151 16.98 -8.98 12.95
C VAL A 151 18.31 -8.25 13.09
N VAL A 152 19.36 -8.81 12.51
CA VAL A 152 20.71 -8.25 12.56
C VAL A 152 20.89 -7.24 11.43
N LYS A 153 21.08 -5.98 11.80
CA LYS A 153 21.39 -4.90 10.86
C LYS A 153 22.89 -4.87 10.58
N THR A 154 23.28 -5.10 9.34
CA THR A 154 24.68 -5.00 8.90
C THR A 154 24.98 -3.59 8.37
N ASN A 155 26.18 -3.10 8.67
CA ASN A 155 26.67 -1.86 8.07
C ASN A 155 27.03 -2.12 6.60
N LYS A 156 26.87 -1.10 5.77
CA LYS A 156 27.46 -1.16 4.42
C LYS A 156 28.98 -1.28 4.59
N PRO A 157 29.67 -2.17 3.85
CA PRO A 157 31.12 -2.08 3.76
C PRO A 157 31.46 -0.67 3.27
N LYS A 158 32.43 -0.04 3.93
CA LYS A 158 32.93 1.28 3.55
C LYS A 158 33.52 1.25 2.15
#